data_AF-A0AAX3ES84-F1
#
_entry.id   AF-A0AAX3ES84-F1
#
_cell.length_a   1.000
_cell.length_b   1.000
_cell.length_c   1.000
_cell.angle_alpha   90.00
_cell.angle_beta   90.00
_cell.angle_gamma   90.00
#
_symmetry.space_group_name_H-M   'P 1'
#
loop_
_entity.id
_entity.type
_entity.pdbx_description
1 polymer ?
#
loop_
_entity_poly.entity_id
_entity_poly.type
_entity_poly.pdbx_seq_one_letter_code
_entity_poly.pdbx_strand_id
1 'polypeptide(L)'
;MNNRGEQLEQHEVIKAKLMSKLDIDDRAVFSAIWNACSDMSRYAVSSFEPKLRDALFFPNDKIDESGKKIDEGEYFAFYQLDEFDKLRDKYKTVYSKKTDDKSQENQESIESSGTVSTENMPTLENILQKKKIIFNSDDNQKGDGERFTSIIDFPNFLAQVLYLFLKDKHCINADIHRLDAGNLNKQFDEAGLYGNEDRIKKFGVHLLNTRLLFDRYVIKHDGHESKDDWCIYTYQWLKKDKKNDFRNTFDKENSKIIMLQTMFHYSFPARNYKYWLFAYLKWLNDESRKKLEKHEADGCAFKLPANEHIKFLEQLCDKFYFNRFYQNDFSKEYFDIIYNQEVLVLNLSHDDKRCAFLNTGTAVENFIFNRLDYILWRKQGRWCWRNDENFKTGVDLSKFLKEFKFTSRNSVEHYYPQNPINGEKLSDNDDENGKILNNFGNLCLINHSQNSSLSNRMPDEKKSGYKDNVARHQSVSIKQLLMFTYKVWDKNTIQEHGEKMIQLLNEKIST
;
A
#
# COMPACT_ATOMS: atom_id res chain seq x y z
N MET A 1 9.99 -13.70 38.10
CA MET A 1 10.02 -12.25 37.80
C MET A 1 11.00 -12.01 36.65
N ASN A 2 10.48 -11.59 35.50
CA ASN A 2 11.25 -11.42 34.27
C ASN A 2 11.42 -9.91 34.01
N ASN A 3 12.60 -9.37 34.27
CA ASN A 3 12.90 -7.93 34.32
C ASN A 3 13.18 -7.30 32.95
N ARG A 4 12.25 -7.45 31.98
CA ARG A 4 12.34 -6.66 30.73
C ARG A 4 11.09 -5.89 30.33
N GLY A 5 9.96 -6.05 31.01
CA GLY A 5 8.85 -5.08 30.97
C GLY A 5 8.35 -4.64 29.58
N GLU A 6 8.60 -5.39 28.51
CA GLU A 6 7.98 -5.11 27.21
C GLU A 6 6.54 -5.55 27.29
N GLN A 7 5.64 -4.57 27.35
CA GLN A 7 4.22 -4.79 27.24
C GLN A 7 3.95 -5.46 25.88
N LEU A 8 3.26 -6.61 25.90
CA LEU A 8 2.88 -7.29 24.66
C LEU A 8 2.07 -6.35 23.78
N GLU A 9 2.47 -6.24 22.50
CA GLU A 9 1.68 -5.52 21.52
C GLU A 9 0.30 -6.15 21.36
N GLN A 10 -0.71 -5.34 21.01
CA GLN A 10 -2.11 -5.79 20.90
C GLN A 10 -2.25 -7.02 19.98
N HIS A 11 -1.52 -7.03 18.86
CA HIS A 11 -1.59 -8.10 17.87
C HIS A 11 -1.05 -9.44 18.41
N GLU A 12 -0.06 -9.44 19.32
CA GLU A 12 0.44 -10.67 19.95
C GLU A 12 -0.56 -11.25 20.96
N VAL A 13 -1.33 -10.39 21.66
CA VAL A 13 -2.44 -10.83 22.51
C VAL A 13 -3.53 -11.51 21.68
N ILE A 14 -3.89 -10.93 20.54
CA ILE A 14 -4.87 -11.49 19.60
C ILE A 14 -4.43 -12.87 19.12
N LYS A 15 -3.17 -12.98 18.68
CA LYS A 15 -2.57 -14.24 18.24
C LYS A 15 -2.66 -15.32 19.32
N ALA A 16 -2.27 -15.00 20.56
CA ALA A 16 -2.31 -15.94 21.67
C ALA A 16 -3.74 -16.44 21.96
N LYS A 17 -4.72 -15.52 21.96
CA LYS A 17 -6.15 -15.86 22.12
C LYS A 17 -6.63 -16.79 21.01
N LEU A 18 -6.33 -16.51 19.73
CA LEU A 18 -6.70 -17.37 18.60
C LEU A 18 -6.06 -18.75 18.71
N MET A 19 -4.74 -18.81 18.96
CA MET A 19 -4.00 -20.07 19.07
C MET A 19 -4.49 -20.95 20.23
N SER A 20 -4.97 -20.37 21.33
CA SER A 20 -5.48 -21.12 22.49
C SER A 20 -6.64 -22.08 22.15
N LYS A 21 -7.31 -21.85 21.00
CA LYS A 21 -8.47 -22.60 20.52
C LYS A 21 -8.16 -23.66 19.48
N LEU A 22 -6.94 -23.66 18.95
CA LEU A 22 -6.47 -24.63 17.96
C LEU A 22 -5.81 -25.84 18.66
N ASP A 23 -5.71 -26.98 17.99
CA ASP A 23 -4.90 -28.11 18.46
C ASP A 23 -3.39 -27.86 18.26
N ILE A 24 -2.53 -28.81 18.65
CA ILE A 24 -1.07 -28.60 18.59
C ILE A 24 -0.54 -28.45 17.16
N ASP A 25 -1.11 -29.18 16.20
CA ASP A 25 -0.66 -29.17 14.80
C ASP A 25 -1.12 -27.88 14.11
N ASP A 26 -2.39 -27.52 14.32
CA ASP A 26 -2.99 -26.31 13.76
C ASP A 26 -2.37 -25.05 14.37
N ARG A 27 -2.01 -25.07 15.66
CA ARG A 27 -1.24 -23.98 16.29
C ARG A 27 0.09 -23.74 15.60
N ALA A 28 0.81 -24.81 15.22
CA ALA A 28 2.10 -24.69 14.56
C ALA A 28 1.96 -24.02 13.19
N VAL A 29 1.00 -24.48 12.39
CA VAL A 29 0.67 -23.92 11.06
C VAL A 29 0.23 -22.45 11.19
N PHE A 30 -0.72 -22.17 12.07
CA PHE A 30 -1.24 -20.81 12.29
C PHE A 30 -0.15 -19.86 12.77
N SER A 31 0.72 -20.32 13.68
CA SER A 31 1.85 -19.52 14.17
C SER A 31 2.85 -19.21 13.05
N ALA A 32 3.14 -20.17 12.16
CA ALA A 32 4.03 -19.95 11.02
C ALA A 32 3.46 -18.89 10.08
N ILE A 33 2.17 -18.97 9.76
CA ILE A 33 1.45 -17.98 8.95
C ILE A 33 1.53 -16.60 9.61
N TRP A 34 1.17 -16.51 10.89
CA TRP A 34 1.13 -15.25 11.61
C TRP A 34 2.50 -14.59 11.64
N ASN A 35 3.55 -15.33 12.01
CA ASN A 35 4.93 -14.83 12.07
C ASN A 35 5.40 -14.33 10.70
N ALA A 36 5.09 -15.08 9.63
CA ALA A 36 5.45 -14.67 8.27
C ALA A 36 4.71 -13.39 7.84
N CYS A 37 3.45 -13.22 8.28
CA CYS A 37 2.63 -12.06 7.91
C CYS A 37 2.86 -10.84 8.81
N SER A 38 3.36 -11.02 10.03
CA SER A 38 3.62 -9.93 10.97
C SER A 38 4.89 -9.16 10.66
N ASP A 39 5.87 -9.81 10.01
CA ASP A 39 7.07 -9.11 9.55
C ASP A 39 6.79 -8.35 8.25
N MET A 40 6.58 -7.04 8.37
CA MET A 40 6.33 -6.14 7.22
C MET A 40 7.62 -5.69 6.52
N SER A 41 8.80 -6.10 7.00
CA SER A 41 10.12 -5.71 6.46
C SER A 41 10.67 -6.66 5.39
N ARG A 42 10.07 -7.85 5.28
CA ARG A 42 10.42 -8.88 4.29
C ARG A 42 9.16 -9.46 3.65
N TYR A 43 9.34 -10.26 2.61
CA TYR A 43 8.23 -10.98 1.99
C TYR A 43 7.79 -12.13 2.89
N ALA A 44 6.49 -12.34 3.06
CA ALA A 44 5.95 -13.41 3.88
C ALA A 44 6.49 -14.77 3.44
N VAL A 45 6.56 -15.01 2.12
CA VAL A 45 7.15 -16.22 1.52
C VAL A 45 8.56 -16.49 2.01
N SER A 46 9.42 -15.47 2.09
CA SER A 46 10.82 -15.65 2.52
C SER A 46 10.96 -15.96 4.01
N SER A 47 9.89 -15.80 4.79
CA SER A 47 9.88 -16.03 6.24
C SER A 47 9.58 -17.49 6.61
N PHE A 48 9.17 -18.32 5.66
CA PHE A 48 8.98 -19.76 5.88
C PHE A 48 10.32 -20.50 5.76
N GLU A 49 10.49 -21.57 6.57
CA GLU A 49 11.64 -22.48 6.48
C GLU A 49 11.82 -22.99 5.03
N PRO A 50 13.04 -23.07 4.47
CA PRO A 50 13.24 -23.36 3.05
C PRO A 50 12.48 -24.58 2.51
N LYS A 51 12.48 -25.72 3.23
CA LYS A 51 11.74 -26.93 2.83
C LYS A 51 10.23 -26.71 2.77
N LEU A 52 9.69 -26.00 3.77
CA LEU A 52 8.27 -25.68 3.85
C LEU A 52 7.89 -24.66 2.79
N ARG A 53 8.71 -23.61 2.63
CA ARG A 53 8.55 -22.59 1.59
C ARG A 53 8.47 -23.23 0.20
N ASP A 54 9.39 -24.14 -0.13
CA ASP A 54 9.41 -24.85 -1.40
C ASP A 54 8.12 -25.67 -1.59
N ALA A 55 7.71 -26.44 -0.58
CA ALA A 55 6.49 -27.24 -0.64
C ALA A 55 5.20 -26.40 -0.77
N LEU A 56 5.15 -25.23 -0.14
CA LEU A 56 3.98 -24.36 -0.12
C LEU A 56 3.85 -23.50 -1.38
N PHE A 57 4.96 -22.91 -1.81
CA PHE A 57 4.95 -21.80 -2.77
C PHE A 57 5.54 -22.17 -4.13
N PHE A 58 6.37 -23.22 -4.17
CA PHE A 58 7.08 -23.68 -5.36
C PHE A 58 6.89 -25.19 -5.63
N PRO A 59 5.66 -25.74 -5.57
CA PRO A 59 5.43 -27.19 -5.63
C PRO A 59 5.69 -27.81 -7.01
N ASN A 60 5.62 -27.02 -8.10
CA ASN A 60 5.75 -27.50 -9.48
C ASN A 60 6.86 -26.72 -10.20
N ASP A 61 8.02 -27.35 -10.43
CA ASP A 61 8.89 -26.93 -11.54
C ASP A 61 8.12 -27.29 -12.82
N LYS A 62 7.60 -26.30 -13.57
CA LYS A 62 7.06 -26.58 -14.90
C LYS A 62 8.18 -27.18 -15.75
N ILE A 63 7.85 -28.08 -16.67
CA ILE A 63 8.80 -28.64 -17.62
C ILE A 63 8.37 -28.11 -18.99
N ASP A 64 9.30 -27.50 -19.74
CA ASP A 64 8.99 -27.07 -21.11
C ASP A 64 8.84 -28.28 -22.06
N GLU A 65 8.40 -28.02 -23.29
CA GLU A 65 8.22 -29.06 -24.33
C GLU A 65 9.52 -29.84 -24.65
N SER A 66 10.68 -29.32 -24.23
CA SER A 66 11.99 -29.97 -24.40
C SER A 66 12.43 -30.83 -23.21
N GLY A 67 11.58 -30.97 -22.18
CA GLY A 67 11.91 -31.73 -20.98
C GLY A 67 12.78 -30.96 -19.98
N LYS A 68 13.00 -29.65 -20.18
CA LYS A 68 13.81 -28.82 -19.30
C LYS A 68 12.93 -28.18 -18.23
N LYS A 69 13.35 -28.28 -16.98
CA LYS A 69 12.71 -27.56 -15.87
C LYS A 69 12.74 -26.05 -16.16
N ILE A 70 11.55 -25.47 -16.32
CA ILE A 70 11.29 -24.05 -16.26
C ILE A 70 11.37 -23.67 -14.78
N ASP A 71 12.55 -23.18 -14.39
CA ASP A 71 12.80 -22.54 -13.11
C ASP A 71 12.13 -21.16 -13.13
N GLU A 72 10.79 -21.14 -13.11
CA GLU A 72 10.04 -19.88 -13.18
C GLU A 72 10.20 -19.08 -11.88
N GLY A 73 10.67 -19.70 -10.79
CA GLY A 73 11.13 -19.03 -9.56
C GLY A 73 10.09 -18.19 -8.83
N GLU A 74 8.87 -18.03 -9.38
CA GLU A 74 7.78 -17.23 -8.84
C GLU A 74 6.87 -18.08 -7.96
N TYR A 75 6.56 -17.57 -6.76
CA TYR A 75 5.64 -18.25 -5.85
C TYR A 75 4.22 -18.05 -6.36
N PHE A 76 3.44 -19.11 -6.55
CA PHE A 76 2.03 -18.91 -6.96
C PHE A 76 1.04 -19.92 -6.40
N ALA A 77 1.45 -21.08 -5.91
CA ALA A 77 0.51 -22.19 -5.69
C ALA A 77 -0.51 -22.03 -4.54
N PHE A 78 -0.62 -20.87 -3.88
CA PHE A 78 -1.33 -20.79 -2.60
C PHE A 78 -2.83 -20.49 -2.69
N TYR A 79 -3.29 -19.94 -3.79
CA TYR A 79 -4.71 -19.62 -3.93
C TYR A 79 -5.58 -20.85 -4.29
N GLN A 80 -4.97 -22.04 -4.43
CA GLN A 80 -5.67 -23.33 -4.51
C GLN A 80 -5.85 -23.99 -3.13
N LEU A 81 -5.38 -23.35 -2.06
CA LEU A 81 -5.47 -23.84 -0.69
C LEU A 81 -6.53 -23.04 0.08
N ASP A 82 -7.78 -23.12 -0.36
CA ASP A 82 -8.93 -22.65 0.45
C ASP A 82 -9.13 -23.50 1.72
N GLU A 83 -8.31 -24.52 1.93
CA GLU A 83 -8.36 -25.45 3.06
C GLU A 83 -7.06 -25.37 3.86
N PHE A 84 -7.20 -24.89 5.10
CA PHE A 84 -6.15 -24.94 6.12
C PHE A 84 -5.59 -26.35 6.34
N ASP A 85 -6.40 -27.39 6.10
CA ASP A 85 -6.00 -28.79 6.21
C ASP A 85 -4.90 -29.17 5.21
N LYS A 86 -4.98 -28.72 3.95
CA LYS A 86 -3.93 -28.99 2.94
C LYS A 86 -2.59 -28.35 3.35
N LEU A 87 -2.67 -27.16 3.96
CA LEU A 87 -1.54 -26.47 4.56
C LEU A 87 -0.90 -27.30 5.68
N ARG A 88 -1.73 -27.81 6.60
CA ARG A 88 -1.32 -28.68 7.69
C ARG A 88 -0.69 -29.97 7.17
N ASP A 89 -1.25 -30.59 6.15
CA ASP A 89 -0.75 -31.84 5.61
C ASP A 89 0.63 -31.66 4.96
N LYS A 90 0.86 -30.54 4.26
CA LYS A 90 2.20 -30.16 3.79
C LYS A 90 3.17 -29.91 4.95
N TYR A 91 2.71 -29.23 6.01
CA TYR A 91 3.50 -29.02 7.22
C TYR A 91 3.92 -30.37 7.83
N LYS A 92 2.96 -31.26 8.09
CA LYS A 92 3.21 -32.62 8.59
C LYS A 92 4.18 -33.39 7.69
N THR A 93 3.99 -33.38 6.38
CA THR A 93 4.90 -34.08 5.45
C THR A 93 6.35 -33.59 5.55
N VAL A 94 6.57 -32.29 5.75
CA VAL A 94 7.91 -31.71 5.88
C VAL A 94 8.54 -32.04 7.25
N TYR A 95 7.76 -32.05 8.33
CA TYR A 95 8.26 -32.27 9.69
C TYR A 95 8.31 -33.75 10.11
N SER A 96 7.43 -34.62 9.60
CA SER A 96 7.51 -36.08 9.81
C SER A 96 8.73 -36.70 9.11
N LYS A 97 9.22 -36.09 8.02
CA LYS A 97 10.49 -36.51 7.40
C LYS A 97 11.73 -36.18 8.25
N LYS A 98 11.63 -35.32 9.27
CA LYS A 98 12.75 -35.05 10.20
C LYS A 98 12.94 -36.16 11.25
N THR A 99 11.92 -36.99 11.52
CA THR A 99 12.02 -38.06 12.53
C THR A 99 12.67 -39.34 12.00
N ASP A 100 12.56 -39.63 10.70
CA ASP A 100 13.16 -40.84 10.11
C ASP A 100 14.68 -40.70 9.84
N ASP A 101 15.19 -39.47 9.66
CA ASP A 101 16.62 -39.21 9.45
C ASP A 101 17.43 -39.15 10.77
N LYS A 102 16.77 -39.24 11.94
CA LYS A 102 17.42 -39.24 13.26
C LYS A 102 17.25 -40.53 14.06
N SER A 103 16.59 -41.55 13.49
CA SER A 103 16.35 -42.84 14.16
C SER A 103 17.41 -43.92 13.85
N GLN A 104 18.66 -43.53 13.63
CA GLN A 104 19.81 -44.40 13.78
C GLN A 104 20.89 -43.68 14.60
N GLU A 105 20.64 -43.50 15.89
CA GLU A 105 21.60 -43.75 16.97
C GLU A 105 20.95 -43.45 18.33
N ASN A 106 21.16 -44.37 19.26
CA ASN A 106 20.76 -44.37 20.67
C ASN A 106 19.34 -44.83 21.01
N GLN A 107 19.12 -46.15 20.84
CA GLN A 107 18.35 -46.91 21.81
C GLN A 107 19.21 -47.09 23.08
N GLU A 108 18.93 -46.34 24.14
CA GLU A 108 19.04 -46.89 25.49
C GLU A 108 17.79 -46.54 26.31
N SER A 109 17.30 -47.59 26.94
CA SER A 109 16.14 -47.74 27.82
C SER A 109 16.03 -46.71 28.94
N ILE A 110 14.80 -46.43 29.38
CA ILE A 110 14.35 -46.64 30.78
C ILE A 110 12.81 -46.69 30.81
N GLU A 111 12.31 -47.75 31.43
CA GLU A 111 10.90 -48.04 31.69
C GLU A 111 10.33 -47.28 32.91
N SER A 112 9.01 -47.05 32.83
CA SER A 112 7.98 -47.02 33.88
C SER A 112 8.19 -46.27 35.20
N SER A 113 7.28 -45.34 35.52
CA SER A 113 6.29 -45.50 36.61
C SER A 113 5.49 -44.21 36.89
N GLY A 114 4.18 -44.36 37.14
CA GLY A 114 3.50 -43.63 38.22
C GLY A 114 2.67 -42.38 37.92
N THR A 115 1.35 -42.59 37.88
CA THR A 115 0.25 -41.73 38.41
C THR A 115 -0.18 -40.44 37.69
N VAL A 116 -1.44 -40.50 37.27
CA VAL A 116 -2.34 -39.40 36.90
C VAL A 116 -2.72 -38.60 38.15
N SER A 117 -2.53 -37.28 38.12
CA SER A 117 -3.27 -36.35 38.96
C SER A 117 -3.68 -35.12 38.14
N THR A 118 -4.99 -34.94 38.06
CA THR A 118 -5.71 -33.81 37.49
C THR A 118 -5.47 -32.56 38.34
N GLU A 119 -4.76 -31.58 37.77
CA GLU A 119 -4.81 -30.14 38.05
C GLU A 119 -3.50 -29.54 37.53
N ASN A 120 -3.50 -29.03 36.30
CA ASN A 120 -2.54 -28.03 35.81
C ASN A 120 -2.98 -27.57 34.41
N MET A 121 -3.83 -26.55 34.37
CA MET A 121 -3.93 -25.70 33.18
C MET A 121 -2.53 -25.12 32.91
N PRO A 122 -1.94 -25.29 31.71
CA PRO A 122 -0.60 -24.79 31.45
C PRO A 122 -0.66 -23.25 31.47
N THR A 123 0.09 -22.64 32.38
CA THR A 123 0.27 -21.19 32.43
C THR A 123 0.92 -20.69 31.12
N LEU A 124 0.63 -19.44 30.73
CA LEU A 124 1.18 -18.80 29.53
C LEU A 124 2.72 -18.92 29.48
N GLU A 125 3.35 -18.94 30.65
CA GLU A 125 4.80 -19.11 30.84
C GLU A 125 5.28 -20.52 30.46
N ASN A 126 4.49 -21.57 30.70
CA ASN A 126 4.79 -22.95 30.27
C ASN A 126 4.63 -23.13 28.74
N ILE A 127 3.72 -22.38 28.11
CA ILE A 127 3.58 -22.36 26.65
C ILE A 127 4.80 -21.65 26.01
N LEU A 128 5.30 -20.59 26.66
CA LEU A 128 6.47 -19.84 26.20
C LEU A 128 7.81 -20.54 26.50
N GLN A 129 7.88 -21.41 27.52
CA GLN A 129 9.09 -22.21 27.77
C GLN A 129 9.26 -23.37 26.77
N LYS A 130 8.16 -24.01 26.33
CA LYS A 130 8.21 -24.96 25.20
C LYS A 130 8.71 -24.33 23.90
N LYS A 131 8.61 -23.00 23.77
CA LYS A 131 9.12 -22.19 22.65
C LYS A 131 10.66 -22.22 22.52
N LYS A 132 11.39 -22.56 23.59
CA LYS A 132 12.88 -22.62 23.56
C LYS A 132 13.46 -23.90 22.97
N ILE A 133 12.68 -24.98 22.85
CA ILE A 133 13.19 -26.28 22.39
C ILE A 133 13.00 -26.50 20.88
N ILE A 134 12.16 -25.70 20.19
CA ILE A 134 11.78 -25.98 18.79
C ILE A 134 12.57 -25.20 17.73
N PHE A 135 13.33 -24.15 18.07
CA PHE A 135 14.13 -23.44 17.07
C PHE A 135 15.51 -23.01 17.61
N ASN A 136 16.42 -23.99 17.70
CA ASN A 136 17.83 -23.73 17.39
C ASN A 136 18.08 -24.24 15.97
N SER A 137 17.85 -23.38 14.98
CA SER A 137 18.47 -23.53 13.67
C SER A 137 19.71 -22.64 13.66
N ASP A 138 20.87 -23.23 13.90
CA ASP A 138 22.14 -22.67 13.44
C ASP A 138 22.09 -22.65 11.91
N ASP A 139 21.60 -21.54 11.34
CA ASP A 139 21.68 -21.28 9.91
C ASP A 139 22.51 -20.01 9.71
N ASN A 140 23.82 -20.22 9.53
CA ASN A 140 24.79 -19.23 9.09
C ASN A 140 24.56 -18.85 7.61
N GLN A 141 23.36 -18.42 7.26
CA GLN A 141 23.11 -17.67 6.04
C GLN A 141 23.01 -16.20 6.42
N LYS A 142 23.88 -15.35 5.86
CA LYS A 142 23.76 -13.89 5.92
C LYS A 142 22.42 -13.49 5.27
N GLY A 143 21.34 -13.57 6.03
CA GLY A 143 20.01 -13.20 5.58
C GLY A 143 19.94 -11.69 5.46
N ASP A 144 19.52 -11.19 4.30
CA ASP A 144 18.99 -9.82 4.14
C ASP A 144 18.12 -9.52 5.36
N GLY A 145 18.53 -8.55 6.17
CA GLY A 145 17.82 -8.11 7.37
C GLY A 145 16.51 -7.39 7.01
N GLU A 146 16.14 -6.38 7.79
CA GLU A 146 15.05 -5.45 7.47
C GLU A 146 15.35 -4.72 6.14
N ARG A 147 15.02 -5.32 5.00
CA ARG A 147 15.31 -4.76 3.67
C ARG A 147 14.27 -3.74 3.23
N PHE A 148 12.99 -4.06 3.42
CA PHE A 148 11.90 -3.25 2.88
C PHE A 148 11.26 -2.40 3.97
N THR A 149 10.85 -1.18 3.62
CA THR A 149 9.95 -0.39 4.47
C THR A 149 8.55 -0.37 3.86
N SER A 150 7.58 -0.90 4.61
CA SER A 150 6.17 -0.98 4.21
C SER A 150 5.44 0.35 4.39
N ILE A 151 4.42 0.59 3.54
CA ILE A 151 3.52 1.76 3.66
C ILE A 151 2.50 1.66 4.80
N ILE A 152 2.44 0.51 5.46
CA ILE A 152 1.53 0.19 6.56
C ILE A 152 2.22 -0.76 7.53
N ASP A 153 1.97 -0.59 8.83
CA ASP A 153 2.44 -1.52 9.86
C ASP A 153 1.49 -2.72 10.00
N PHE A 154 1.94 -3.75 10.72
CA PHE A 154 1.16 -4.98 10.85
C PHE A 154 -0.20 -4.79 11.54
N PRO A 155 -0.34 -4.02 12.65
CA PRO A 155 -1.65 -3.80 13.26
C PRO A 155 -2.66 -3.14 12.32
N ASN A 156 -2.26 -2.13 11.55
CA ASN A 156 -3.15 -1.49 10.57
C ASN A 156 -3.44 -2.41 9.37
N PHE A 157 -2.48 -3.21 8.92
CA PHE A 157 -2.71 -4.23 7.90
C PHE A 157 -3.71 -5.30 8.39
N LEU A 158 -3.54 -5.78 9.61
CA LEU A 158 -4.39 -6.78 10.25
C LEU A 158 -5.84 -6.29 10.39
N ALA A 159 -6.05 -5.00 10.69
CA ALA A 159 -7.37 -4.38 10.69
C ALA A 159 -8.05 -4.42 9.30
N GLN A 160 -7.28 -4.19 8.22
CA GLN A 160 -7.79 -4.30 6.84
C GLN A 160 -8.15 -5.74 6.47
N VAL A 161 -7.30 -6.70 6.82
CA VAL A 161 -7.54 -8.13 6.59
C VAL A 161 -8.78 -8.60 7.36
N LEU A 162 -8.93 -8.22 8.62
CA LEU A 162 -10.10 -8.57 9.42
C LEU A 162 -11.39 -8.01 8.80
N TYR A 163 -11.40 -6.73 8.42
CA TYR A 163 -12.57 -6.12 7.80
C TYR A 163 -12.93 -6.82 6.48
N LEU A 164 -11.94 -7.11 5.64
CA LEU A 164 -12.14 -7.83 4.38
C LEU A 164 -12.74 -9.23 4.64
N PHE A 165 -12.17 -9.98 5.57
CA PHE A 165 -12.63 -11.32 5.96
C PHE A 165 -14.09 -11.32 6.43
N LEU A 166 -14.46 -10.36 7.29
CA LEU A 166 -15.81 -10.27 7.84
C LEU A 166 -16.83 -9.79 6.79
N LYS A 167 -16.43 -8.92 5.86
CA LYS A 167 -17.33 -8.45 4.78
C LYS A 167 -17.73 -9.60 3.88
N ASP A 168 -16.75 -10.41 3.47
CA ASP A 168 -16.97 -11.60 2.63
C ASP A 168 -17.94 -12.60 3.28
N LYS A 169 -18.09 -12.55 4.61
CA LYS A 169 -18.98 -13.40 5.40
C LYS A 169 -20.23 -12.68 5.91
N HIS A 170 -20.50 -11.44 5.49
CA HIS A 170 -21.62 -10.60 5.96
C HIS A 170 -21.70 -10.44 7.50
N CYS A 171 -20.56 -10.49 8.19
CA CYS A 171 -20.47 -10.47 9.66
C CYS A 171 -19.94 -9.12 10.21
N ILE A 172 -20.29 -7.99 9.57
CA ILE A 172 -19.74 -6.67 9.94
C ILE A 172 -20.68 -5.87 10.82
N ASN A 173 -20.16 -5.38 11.94
CA ASN A 173 -20.69 -4.23 12.67
C ASN A 173 -19.98 -2.95 12.21
N ALA A 174 -20.68 -2.08 11.49
CA ALA A 174 -20.13 -0.88 10.84
C ALA A 174 -19.63 0.19 11.83
N ASP A 175 -20.08 0.15 13.09
CA ASP A 175 -19.63 1.11 14.12
C ASP A 175 -18.28 0.73 14.73
N ILE A 176 -17.84 -0.51 14.53
CA ILE A 176 -16.73 -1.10 15.27
C ILE A 176 -15.60 -1.52 14.33
N HIS A 177 -15.93 -2.05 13.16
CA HIS A 177 -14.94 -2.46 12.17
C HIS A 177 -14.67 -1.32 11.19
N ARG A 178 -13.73 -0.41 11.51
CA ARG A 178 -13.47 0.81 10.71
C ARG A 178 -12.01 1.00 10.23
N LEU A 179 -11.23 -0.09 10.09
CA LEU A 179 -9.78 -0.03 9.81
C LEU A 179 -8.98 0.69 10.92
N ASP A 180 -9.46 0.56 12.16
CA ASP A 180 -8.88 1.22 13.32
C ASP A 180 -8.01 0.25 14.12
N ALA A 181 -6.70 0.31 13.93
CA ALA A 181 -5.78 -0.52 14.70
C ALA A 181 -5.77 -0.19 16.21
N GLY A 182 -6.23 1.00 16.62
CA GLY A 182 -6.32 1.37 18.05
C GLY A 182 -7.34 0.53 18.81
N ASN A 183 -8.40 0.10 18.13
CA ASN A 183 -9.49 -0.72 18.65
C ASN A 183 -9.41 -2.19 18.17
N LEU A 184 -8.21 -2.70 17.85
CA LEU A 184 -8.06 -4.01 17.21
C LEU A 184 -8.55 -5.16 18.09
N ASN A 185 -8.25 -5.13 19.40
CA ASN A 185 -8.75 -6.13 20.35
C ASN A 185 -10.28 -6.22 20.35
N LYS A 186 -10.96 -5.06 20.44
CA LYS A 186 -12.43 -4.99 20.43
C LYS A 186 -13.00 -5.55 19.13
N GLN A 187 -12.40 -5.21 17.99
CA GLN A 187 -12.82 -5.74 16.69
C GLN A 187 -12.68 -7.27 16.63
N PHE A 188 -11.61 -7.86 17.15
CA PHE A 188 -11.46 -9.31 17.18
C PHE A 188 -12.40 -10.01 18.18
N ASP A 189 -12.66 -9.39 19.34
CA ASP A 189 -13.61 -9.93 20.32
C ASP A 189 -15.02 -10.00 19.70
N GLU A 190 -15.42 -8.98 18.93
CA GLU A 190 -16.74 -8.93 18.28
C GLU A 190 -16.83 -9.66 16.94
N ALA A 191 -15.70 -9.93 16.28
CA ALA A 191 -15.63 -10.74 15.07
C ALA A 191 -16.12 -12.19 15.28
N GLY A 192 -16.21 -12.64 16.54
CA GLY A 192 -16.65 -14.00 16.89
C GLY A 192 -15.65 -15.08 16.46
N LEU A 193 -14.37 -14.74 16.30
CA LEU A 193 -13.32 -15.67 15.90
C LEU A 193 -12.90 -16.58 17.07
N TYR A 194 -12.80 -16.06 18.29
CA TYR A 194 -12.29 -16.79 19.46
C TYR A 194 -13.13 -18.00 19.90
N GLY A 195 -14.36 -18.13 19.40
CA GLY A 195 -15.26 -19.24 19.72
C GLY A 195 -15.36 -20.31 18.65
N ASN A 196 -14.66 -20.17 17.51
CA ASN A 196 -14.89 -21.02 16.34
C ASN A 196 -13.58 -21.38 15.63
N GLU A 197 -13.13 -22.62 15.83
CA GLU A 197 -11.87 -23.15 15.29
C GLU A 197 -11.79 -23.08 13.75
N ASP A 198 -12.84 -23.47 13.06
CA ASP A 198 -12.94 -23.40 11.60
C ASP A 198 -12.82 -21.95 11.08
N ARG A 199 -13.43 -20.99 11.77
CA ARG A 199 -13.27 -19.57 11.43
C ARG A 199 -11.84 -19.07 11.66
N ILE A 200 -11.16 -19.52 12.72
CA ILE A 200 -9.76 -19.17 12.98
C ILE A 200 -8.86 -19.70 11.86
N LYS A 201 -9.07 -20.96 11.45
CA LYS A 201 -8.35 -21.59 10.34
C LYS A 201 -8.55 -20.82 9.03
N LYS A 202 -9.81 -20.52 8.68
CA LYS A 202 -10.16 -19.73 7.49
C LYS A 202 -9.56 -18.32 7.54
N PHE A 203 -9.55 -17.69 8.71
CA PHE A 203 -8.92 -16.39 8.90
C PHE A 203 -7.40 -16.45 8.69
N GLY A 204 -6.72 -17.50 9.18
CA GLY A 204 -5.29 -17.71 8.95
C GLY A 204 -4.95 -17.82 7.47
N VAL A 205 -5.70 -18.61 6.71
CA VAL A 205 -5.55 -18.70 5.24
C VAL A 205 -5.79 -17.35 4.57
N HIS A 206 -6.85 -16.65 4.97
CA HIS A 206 -7.18 -15.33 4.42
C HIS A 206 -6.08 -14.30 4.68
N LEU A 207 -5.52 -14.28 5.90
CA LEU A 207 -4.39 -13.42 6.26
C LEU A 207 -3.17 -13.68 5.37
N LEU A 208 -2.81 -14.95 5.15
CA LEU A 208 -1.72 -15.30 4.27
C LEU A 208 -1.99 -14.85 2.83
N ASN A 209 -3.17 -15.17 2.28
CA ASN A 209 -3.54 -14.80 0.90
C ASN A 209 -3.49 -13.29 0.67
N THR A 210 -4.09 -12.50 1.56
CA THR A 210 -4.05 -11.04 1.46
C THR A 210 -2.63 -10.51 1.61
N ARG A 211 -1.79 -11.11 2.47
CA ARG A 211 -0.39 -10.70 2.61
C ARG A 211 0.44 -10.99 1.38
N LEU A 212 0.22 -12.12 0.70
CA LEU A 212 0.89 -12.45 -0.56
C LEU A 212 0.52 -11.47 -1.69
N LEU A 213 -0.76 -11.06 -1.75
CA LEU A 213 -1.22 -10.03 -2.69
C LEU A 213 -0.59 -8.66 -2.36
N PHE A 214 -0.56 -8.30 -1.08
CA PHE A 214 0.10 -7.08 -0.59
C PHE A 214 1.58 -7.07 -1.01
N ASP A 215 2.31 -8.13 -0.69
CA ASP A 215 3.74 -8.24 -0.97
C ASP A 215 4.05 -8.14 -2.46
N ARG A 216 3.20 -8.67 -3.32
CA ARG A 216 3.43 -8.66 -4.77
C ARG A 216 3.07 -7.33 -5.43
N TYR A 217 1.98 -6.71 -5.02
CA TYR A 217 1.35 -5.65 -5.82
C TYR A 217 1.36 -4.27 -5.17
N VAL A 218 1.75 -4.17 -3.90
CA VAL A 218 1.79 -2.90 -3.16
C VAL A 218 3.21 -2.35 -3.11
N ILE A 219 3.33 -1.03 -3.33
CA ILE A 219 4.60 -0.31 -3.24
C ILE A 219 5.26 -0.45 -1.86
N LYS A 220 6.59 -0.43 -1.87
CA LYS A 220 7.45 -0.39 -0.67
C LYS A 220 8.76 0.33 -0.99
N HIS A 221 9.50 0.75 0.02
CA HIS A 221 10.87 1.22 -0.16
C HIS A 221 11.84 0.04 -0.06
N ASP A 222 12.88 0.04 -0.90
CA ASP A 222 14.02 -0.88 -0.80
C ASP A 222 15.20 -0.19 -0.12
N GLY A 223 15.53 -0.60 1.09
CA GLY A 223 16.63 -0.05 1.89
C GLY A 223 18.03 -0.45 1.39
N HIS A 224 18.14 -1.37 0.44
CA HIS A 224 19.42 -1.72 -0.18
C HIS A 224 19.77 -0.85 -1.39
N GLU A 225 18.80 -0.11 -1.96
CA GLU A 225 19.06 0.83 -3.05
C GLU A 225 19.40 2.22 -2.48
N SER A 226 20.51 2.80 -2.93
CA SER A 226 21.01 4.10 -2.46
C SER A 226 20.12 5.31 -2.78
N LYS A 227 18.91 5.09 -3.32
CA LYS A 227 18.02 6.13 -3.84
C LYS A 227 16.70 6.29 -3.07
N ASP A 228 16.43 5.54 -2.01
CA ASP A 228 15.12 5.55 -1.32
C ASP A 228 13.94 5.41 -2.32
N ASP A 229 14.14 4.61 -3.37
CA ASP A 229 13.19 4.52 -4.47
C ASP A 229 12.05 3.56 -4.14
N TRP A 230 10.85 3.93 -4.58
CA TRP A 230 9.66 3.09 -4.48
C TRP A 230 9.76 1.92 -5.45
N CYS A 231 9.54 0.71 -4.96
CA CYS A 231 9.54 -0.50 -5.77
C CYS A 231 8.23 -1.29 -5.65
N ILE A 232 7.94 -2.08 -6.69
CA ILE A 232 6.94 -3.16 -6.66
C ILE A 232 7.66 -4.36 -7.24
N TYR A 233 8.06 -5.27 -6.36
CA TYR A 233 8.82 -6.45 -6.71
C TYR A 233 8.04 -7.74 -6.48
N THR A 234 8.30 -8.72 -7.35
CA THR A 234 7.96 -10.11 -7.14
C THR A 234 9.16 -10.81 -6.52
N TYR A 235 8.94 -11.49 -5.39
CA TYR A 235 9.95 -12.36 -4.79
C TYR A 235 10.18 -13.61 -5.64
N GLN A 236 11.45 -13.96 -5.80
CA GLN A 236 11.89 -15.17 -6.46
C GLN A 236 12.91 -15.92 -5.60
N TRP A 237 12.85 -17.26 -5.64
CA TRP A 237 13.84 -18.12 -4.99
C TRP A 237 14.75 -18.74 -6.05
N LEU A 238 16.01 -18.31 -6.09
CA LEU A 238 17.01 -18.87 -7.02
C LEU A 238 17.59 -20.14 -6.42
N LYS A 239 17.00 -21.30 -6.77
CA LYS A 239 17.37 -22.62 -6.23
C LYS A 239 18.86 -22.94 -6.40
N LYS A 240 19.44 -22.60 -7.55
CA LYS A 240 20.88 -22.85 -7.86
C LYS A 240 21.81 -22.10 -6.92
N ASP A 241 21.51 -20.83 -6.67
CA ASP A 241 22.34 -19.94 -5.88
C ASP A 241 21.95 -19.95 -4.39
N LYS A 242 20.87 -20.66 -4.03
CA LYS A 242 20.24 -20.66 -2.70
C LYS A 242 20.06 -19.26 -2.14
N LYS A 243 19.60 -18.33 -2.99
CA LYS A 243 19.45 -16.91 -2.61
C LYS A 243 18.08 -16.36 -3.00
N ASN A 244 17.68 -15.34 -2.27
CA ASN A 244 16.50 -14.54 -2.58
C ASN A 244 16.82 -13.59 -3.74
N ASP A 245 15.87 -13.43 -4.66
CA ASP A 245 15.93 -12.47 -5.77
C ASP A 245 14.60 -11.69 -5.86
N PHE A 246 14.67 -10.49 -6.43
CA PHE A 246 13.55 -9.56 -6.51
C PHE A 246 13.53 -8.88 -7.87
N ARG A 247 12.38 -8.91 -8.55
CA ARG A 247 12.23 -8.34 -9.90
C ARG A 247 10.98 -7.51 -10.01
N ASN A 248 11.00 -6.50 -10.89
CA ASN A 248 9.83 -5.69 -11.19
C ASN A 248 8.61 -6.55 -11.50
N THR A 249 7.49 -6.29 -10.81
CA THR A 249 6.27 -7.09 -11.00
C THR A 249 5.64 -6.86 -12.36
N PHE A 250 5.72 -5.66 -12.94
CA PHE A 250 4.96 -5.31 -14.16
C PHE A 250 5.82 -4.89 -15.36
N ASP A 251 7.09 -5.32 -15.43
CA ASP A 251 8.02 -5.00 -16.51
C ASP A 251 7.97 -3.52 -16.94
N LYS A 252 7.50 -3.23 -18.16
CA LYS A 252 7.43 -1.89 -18.76
C LYS A 252 6.43 -0.95 -18.08
N GLU A 253 5.40 -1.49 -17.44
CA GLU A 253 4.31 -0.71 -16.84
C GLU A 253 4.52 -0.46 -15.33
N ASN A 254 5.60 -1.00 -14.74
CA ASN A 254 5.88 -0.91 -13.30
C ASN A 254 5.90 0.53 -12.80
N SER A 255 6.52 1.43 -13.56
CA SER A 255 6.63 2.86 -13.22
C SER A 255 5.28 3.57 -13.15
N LYS A 256 4.31 3.21 -14.01
CA LYS A 256 2.97 3.81 -14.02
C LYS A 256 2.16 3.41 -12.79
N ILE A 257 2.27 2.14 -12.37
CA ILE A 257 1.59 1.64 -11.17
C ILE A 257 2.24 2.22 -9.92
N ILE A 258 3.57 2.33 -9.88
CA ILE A 258 4.29 3.06 -8.81
C ILE A 258 3.79 4.51 -8.74
N MET A 259 3.64 5.20 -9.87
CA MET A 259 3.16 6.59 -9.90
C MET A 259 1.75 6.74 -9.31
N LEU A 260 0.82 5.85 -9.66
CA LEU A 260 -0.54 5.83 -9.11
C LEU A 260 -0.56 5.54 -7.61
N GLN A 261 0.16 4.50 -7.16
CA GLN A 261 0.17 4.14 -5.74
C GLN A 261 0.88 5.18 -4.89
N THR A 262 1.97 5.78 -5.38
CA THR A 262 2.67 6.87 -4.67
C THR A 262 1.82 8.13 -4.61
N MET A 263 1.10 8.48 -5.69
CA MET A 263 0.10 9.55 -5.66
C MET A 263 -0.90 9.36 -4.51
N PHE A 264 -1.48 8.15 -4.35
CA PHE A 264 -2.37 7.85 -3.24
C PHE A 264 -1.65 7.86 -1.88
N HIS A 265 -0.45 7.29 -1.82
CA HIS A 265 0.33 7.22 -0.58
C HIS A 265 0.64 8.60 -0.02
N TYR A 266 1.12 9.53 -0.85
CA TYR A 266 1.43 10.90 -0.42
C TYR A 266 0.20 11.79 -0.25
N SER A 267 -0.94 11.43 -0.85
CA SER A 267 -2.22 12.08 -0.55
C SER A 267 -2.79 11.68 0.80
N PHE A 268 -2.52 10.44 1.24
CA PHE A 268 -3.01 9.86 2.49
C PHE A 268 -1.84 9.18 3.24
N PRO A 269 -0.91 9.97 3.83
CA PRO A 269 0.35 9.46 4.37
C PRO A 269 0.18 8.72 5.69
N ALA A 270 -0.94 8.93 6.40
CA ALA A 270 -1.22 8.24 7.65
C ALA A 270 -1.31 6.71 7.43
N ARG A 271 -0.84 5.95 8.42
CA ARG A 271 -0.85 4.47 8.38
C ARG A 271 -2.23 3.89 8.69
N ASN A 272 -3.01 4.59 9.51
CA ASN A 272 -4.40 4.26 9.84
C ASN A 272 -5.35 4.71 8.72
N TYR A 273 -6.54 4.12 8.68
CA TYR A 273 -7.62 4.52 7.77
C TYR A 273 -7.18 4.66 6.30
N LYS A 274 -6.27 3.78 5.85
CA LYS A 274 -5.68 3.83 4.50
C LYS A 274 -6.66 3.28 3.46
N TYR A 275 -7.79 3.97 3.26
CA TYR A 275 -8.93 3.48 2.48
C TYR A 275 -8.60 3.11 1.03
N TRP A 276 -7.68 3.83 0.38
CA TRP A 276 -7.23 3.48 -0.97
C TRP A 276 -6.54 2.12 -1.02
N LEU A 277 -5.73 1.81 0.01
CA LEU A 277 -5.02 0.54 0.12
C LEU A 277 -6.02 -0.57 0.39
N PHE A 278 -6.99 -0.34 1.27
CA PHE A 278 -8.08 -1.29 1.50
C PHE A 278 -8.87 -1.57 0.22
N ALA A 279 -9.24 -0.53 -0.54
CA ALA A 279 -9.93 -0.67 -1.83
C ALA A 279 -9.14 -1.53 -2.80
N TYR A 280 -7.83 -1.30 -2.87
CA TYR A 280 -6.92 -2.04 -3.74
C TYR A 280 -6.75 -3.50 -3.30
N LEU A 281 -6.53 -3.77 -2.01
CA LEU A 281 -6.45 -5.13 -1.47
C LEU A 281 -7.76 -5.91 -1.68
N LYS A 282 -8.91 -5.26 -1.49
CA LYS A 282 -10.21 -5.85 -1.79
C LYS A 282 -10.30 -6.25 -3.26
N TRP A 283 -10.01 -5.33 -4.17
CA TRP A 283 -10.04 -5.62 -5.61
C TRP A 283 -9.07 -6.73 -6.00
N LEU A 284 -7.83 -6.70 -5.49
CA LEU A 284 -6.85 -7.77 -5.70
C LEU A 284 -7.39 -9.13 -5.24
N ASN A 285 -8.00 -9.18 -4.05
CA ASN A 285 -8.58 -10.41 -3.51
C ASN A 285 -9.73 -10.93 -4.37
N ASP A 286 -10.65 -10.05 -4.76
CA ASP A 286 -11.84 -10.41 -5.55
C ASP A 286 -11.46 -10.90 -6.95
N GLU A 287 -10.60 -10.16 -7.66
CA GLU A 287 -10.16 -10.54 -9.01
C GLU A 287 -9.25 -11.77 -9.00
N SER A 288 -8.41 -11.93 -7.97
CA SER A 288 -7.61 -13.15 -7.82
C SER A 288 -8.52 -14.37 -7.65
N ARG A 289 -9.53 -14.30 -6.77
CA ARG A 289 -10.54 -15.36 -6.59
C ARG A 289 -11.27 -15.71 -7.88
N LYS A 290 -11.83 -14.71 -8.58
CA LYS A 290 -12.55 -14.94 -9.85
C LYS A 290 -11.70 -15.61 -10.93
N LYS A 291 -10.40 -15.32 -10.97
CA LYS A 291 -9.50 -15.92 -11.96
C LYS A 291 -9.13 -17.36 -11.58
N LEU A 292 -9.13 -17.71 -10.31
CA LEU A 292 -8.84 -19.07 -9.86
C LEU A 292 -9.97 -20.03 -10.15
N GLU A 293 -11.22 -19.60 -10.02
CA GLU A 293 -12.40 -20.39 -10.43
C GLU A 293 -12.29 -20.87 -11.89
N LYS A 294 -11.52 -20.16 -12.74
CA LYS A 294 -11.30 -20.50 -14.15
C LYS A 294 -10.07 -21.37 -14.41
N HIS A 295 -9.23 -21.59 -13.39
CA HIS A 295 -7.93 -22.28 -13.50
C HIS A 295 -7.74 -23.36 -12.43
N GLU A 296 -8.82 -23.87 -11.83
CA GLU A 296 -8.76 -24.96 -10.83
C GLU A 296 -8.00 -26.19 -11.35
N ALA A 297 -8.09 -26.48 -12.65
CA ALA A 297 -7.46 -27.63 -13.30
C ALA A 297 -5.94 -27.49 -13.52
N ASP A 298 -5.40 -26.26 -13.66
CA ASP A 298 -4.03 -26.04 -14.15
C ASP A 298 -2.99 -25.94 -13.01
N GLY A 299 -3.42 -25.97 -11.75
CA GLY A 299 -2.47 -25.93 -10.62
C GLY A 299 -1.79 -24.57 -10.40
N CYS A 300 -1.98 -23.61 -11.30
CA CYS A 300 -1.18 -22.41 -11.43
C CYS A 300 -2.06 -21.18 -11.19
N ALA A 301 -1.70 -20.38 -10.20
CA ALA A 301 -2.43 -19.16 -9.96
C ALA A 301 -1.92 -18.02 -10.86
N PHE A 302 -2.82 -17.06 -11.11
CA PHE A 302 -2.74 -16.13 -12.23
C PHE A 302 -2.23 -14.75 -11.83
N LYS A 303 -1.24 -14.20 -12.56
CA LYS A 303 -0.72 -12.85 -12.36
C LYS A 303 -1.65 -11.81 -12.98
N LEU A 304 -2.22 -10.93 -12.15
CA LEU A 304 -3.04 -9.82 -12.62
C LEU A 304 -2.23 -8.92 -13.57
N PRO A 305 -2.73 -8.65 -14.80
CA PRO A 305 -1.96 -7.93 -15.79
C PRO A 305 -1.95 -6.43 -15.47
N ALA A 306 -0.83 -5.77 -15.79
CA ALA A 306 -0.57 -4.38 -15.38
C ALA A 306 -1.69 -3.38 -15.78
N ASN A 307 -2.30 -3.57 -16.95
CA ASN A 307 -3.40 -2.73 -17.45
C ASN A 307 -4.64 -2.79 -16.55
N GLU A 308 -4.94 -3.92 -15.92
CA GLU A 308 -6.06 -4.04 -14.98
C GLU A 308 -5.78 -3.26 -13.68
N HIS A 309 -4.55 -3.30 -13.16
CA HIS A 309 -4.14 -2.51 -12.00
C HIS A 309 -4.23 -1.00 -12.29
N ILE A 310 -3.72 -0.57 -13.44
CA ILE A 310 -3.77 0.83 -13.88
C ILE A 310 -5.23 1.27 -13.97
N LYS A 311 -6.07 0.51 -14.68
CA LYS A 311 -7.49 0.81 -14.83
C LYS A 311 -8.21 0.94 -13.49
N PHE A 312 -8.00 0.00 -12.57
CA PHE A 312 -8.61 0.05 -11.24
C PHE A 312 -8.17 1.29 -10.45
N LEU A 313 -6.87 1.57 -10.40
CA LEU A 313 -6.33 2.70 -9.62
C LEU A 313 -6.74 4.06 -10.22
N GLU A 314 -6.77 4.20 -11.54
CA GLU A 314 -7.30 5.40 -12.22
C GLU A 314 -8.81 5.58 -11.93
N GLN A 315 -9.60 4.51 -11.99
CA GLN A 315 -11.03 4.54 -11.62
C GLN A 315 -11.25 4.90 -10.15
N LEU A 316 -10.43 4.37 -9.24
CA LEU A 316 -10.49 4.71 -7.81
C LEU A 316 -10.15 6.19 -7.59
N CYS A 317 -9.18 6.72 -8.34
CA CYS A 317 -8.81 8.13 -8.29
C CYS A 317 -9.96 9.03 -8.75
N ASP A 318 -10.62 8.67 -9.85
CA ASP A 318 -11.82 9.37 -10.32
C ASP A 318 -12.96 9.28 -9.31
N LYS A 319 -13.21 8.11 -8.72
CA LYS A 319 -14.22 7.93 -7.67
C LYS A 319 -13.96 8.81 -6.46
N PHE A 320 -12.72 8.88 -5.97
CA PHE A 320 -12.36 9.74 -4.85
C PHE A 320 -12.58 11.22 -5.20
N TYR A 321 -12.14 11.65 -6.38
CA TYR A 321 -12.35 13.03 -6.81
C TYR A 321 -13.84 13.38 -6.93
N PHE A 322 -14.59 12.67 -7.77
CA PHE A 322 -15.97 13.05 -8.12
C PHE A 322 -16.99 12.76 -7.02
N ASN A 323 -16.82 11.70 -6.22
CA ASN A 323 -17.81 11.31 -5.22
C ASN A 323 -17.50 11.85 -3.81
N ARG A 324 -16.25 12.25 -3.51
CA ARG A 324 -15.87 12.77 -2.20
C ARG A 324 -15.56 14.25 -2.21
N PHE A 325 -14.66 14.68 -3.10
CA PHE A 325 -14.11 16.04 -3.04
C PHE A 325 -14.86 17.05 -3.91
N TYR A 326 -15.43 16.62 -5.04
CA TYR A 326 -16.10 17.52 -5.99
C TYR A 326 -17.52 17.94 -5.56
N GLN A 327 -18.20 17.17 -4.70
CA GLN A 327 -19.61 17.41 -4.34
C GLN A 327 -19.71 18.22 -3.03
N ASN A 328 -20.02 19.51 -3.13
CA ASN A 328 -20.17 20.39 -1.96
C ASN A 328 -21.29 19.97 -1.00
N ASP A 329 -22.34 19.29 -1.47
CA ASP A 329 -23.51 18.93 -0.66
C ASP A 329 -23.60 17.42 -0.31
N PHE A 330 -22.73 16.57 -0.88
CA PHE A 330 -22.84 15.10 -0.77
C PHE A 330 -21.46 14.39 -0.80
N SER A 331 -20.54 14.77 0.10
CA SER A 331 -19.30 14.00 0.29
C SER A 331 -19.63 12.58 0.77
N LYS A 332 -19.47 11.59 -0.10
CA LYS A 332 -19.68 10.18 0.27
C LYS A 332 -18.57 9.67 1.20
N GLU A 333 -18.95 8.78 2.10
CA GLU A 333 -17.99 8.05 2.93
C GLU A 333 -17.15 7.09 2.08
N TYR A 334 -15.89 6.87 2.49
CA TYR A 334 -14.94 6.08 1.69
C TYR A 334 -15.45 4.67 1.39
N PHE A 335 -16.09 4.00 2.36
CA PHE A 335 -16.63 2.66 2.11
C PHE A 335 -17.78 2.69 1.10
N ASP A 336 -18.66 3.69 1.13
CA ASP A 336 -19.71 3.81 0.13
C ASP A 336 -19.11 3.97 -1.27
N ILE A 337 -18.03 4.74 -1.39
CA ILE A 337 -17.30 4.91 -2.66
C ILE A 337 -16.65 3.60 -3.11
N ILE A 338 -16.06 2.84 -2.19
CA ILE A 338 -15.32 1.60 -2.48
C ILE A 338 -16.27 0.47 -2.91
N TYR A 339 -17.45 0.37 -2.28
CA TYR A 339 -18.43 -0.68 -2.58
C TYR A 339 -19.40 -0.31 -3.71
N ASN A 340 -19.59 0.98 -4.01
CA ASN A 340 -20.44 1.42 -5.12
C ASN A 340 -19.68 1.36 -6.46
N GLN A 341 -20.35 0.91 -7.52
CA GLN A 341 -19.75 0.81 -8.86
C GLN A 341 -19.76 2.14 -9.63
N GLU A 342 -20.64 3.07 -9.30
CA GLU A 342 -20.87 4.28 -10.09
C GLU A 342 -19.94 5.44 -9.73
N VAL A 343 -19.32 6.02 -10.77
CA VAL A 343 -18.77 7.38 -10.70
C VAL A 343 -19.92 8.33 -11.02
N LEU A 344 -20.33 9.15 -10.06
CA LEU A 344 -21.33 10.18 -10.32
C LEU A 344 -20.69 11.27 -11.19
N VAL A 345 -20.81 11.12 -12.50
CA VAL A 345 -20.52 12.21 -13.44
C VAL A 345 -21.78 13.04 -13.52
N LEU A 346 -21.89 14.05 -12.67
CA LEU A 346 -22.88 15.10 -12.90
C LEU A 346 -22.57 15.72 -14.27
N ASN A 347 -23.58 16.10 -15.04
CA ASN A 347 -23.39 16.91 -16.24
C ASN A 347 -22.53 18.13 -15.85
N LEU A 348 -21.25 18.07 -16.21
CA LEU A 348 -20.20 19.03 -15.83
C LEU A 348 -20.42 20.32 -16.63
N SER A 349 -21.49 21.05 -16.32
CA SER A 349 -21.57 22.46 -16.68
C SER A 349 -20.40 23.14 -15.97
N HIS A 350 -19.58 23.90 -16.71
CA HIS A 350 -18.45 24.68 -16.20
C HIS A 350 -18.92 25.88 -15.34
N ASP A 351 -19.98 25.70 -14.55
CA ASP A 351 -20.50 26.72 -13.65
C ASP A 351 -19.50 26.88 -12.51
N ASP A 352 -18.89 28.06 -12.46
CA ASP A 352 -17.87 28.50 -11.51
C ASP A 352 -18.28 28.23 -10.05
N LYS A 353 -19.60 28.23 -9.76
CA LYS A 353 -20.15 27.89 -8.44
C LYS A 353 -19.83 26.48 -7.95
N ARG A 354 -19.70 25.49 -8.86
CA ARG A 354 -19.44 24.09 -8.46
C ARG A 354 -17.99 23.82 -8.12
N CYS A 355 -17.06 24.67 -8.56
CA CYS A 355 -15.63 24.50 -8.30
C CYS A 355 -15.12 25.39 -7.15
N ALA A 356 -16.01 26.09 -6.44
CA ALA A 356 -15.65 27.00 -5.34
C ALA A 356 -14.79 26.33 -4.26
N PHE A 357 -14.95 25.01 -4.02
CA PHE A 357 -14.15 24.25 -3.05
C PHE A 357 -12.64 24.25 -3.38
N LEU A 358 -12.27 24.43 -4.65
CA LEU A 358 -10.89 24.53 -5.11
C LEU A 358 -10.27 25.90 -4.82
N ASN A 359 -11.08 26.91 -4.55
CA ASN A 359 -10.66 28.29 -4.31
C ASN A 359 -10.67 28.66 -2.81
N THR A 360 -10.32 27.70 -1.94
CA THR A 360 -10.37 27.82 -0.48
C THR A 360 -9.00 27.98 0.19
N GLY A 361 -7.97 28.31 -0.59
CA GLY A 361 -6.62 28.53 -0.08
C GLY A 361 -6.02 27.25 0.50
N THR A 362 -5.45 27.32 1.70
CA THR A 362 -4.78 26.17 2.33
C THR A 362 -5.71 25.04 2.78
N ALA A 363 -7.03 25.20 2.63
CA ALA A 363 -8.01 24.16 2.93
C ALA A 363 -8.22 23.17 1.77
N VAL A 364 -7.65 23.41 0.59
CA VAL A 364 -7.73 22.48 -0.54
C VAL A 364 -6.97 21.19 -0.22
N GLU A 365 -7.64 20.06 -0.41
CA GLU A 365 -7.11 18.74 -0.07
C GLU A 365 -5.87 18.34 -0.90
N ASN A 366 -4.85 17.79 -0.23
CA ASN A 366 -3.60 17.35 -0.87
C ASN A 366 -3.83 16.36 -2.02
N PHE A 367 -4.85 15.51 -1.88
CA PHE A 367 -5.27 14.57 -2.92
C PHE A 367 -5.56 15.25 -4.26
N ILE A 368 -6.19 16.42 -4.25
CA ILE A 368 -6.57 17.15 -5.47
C ILE A 368 -5.32 17.59 -6.24
N PHE A 369 -4.32 18.14 -5.55
CA PHE A 369 -3.05 18.52 -6.14
C PHE A 369 -2.29 17.31 -6.70
N ASN A 370 -2.21 16.22 -5.93
CA ASN A 370 -1.51 15.02 -6.38
C ASN A 370 -2.21 14.35 -7.57
N ARG A 371 -3.55 14.35 -7.61
CA ARG A 371 -4.34 13.90 -8.76
C ARG A 371 -4.04 14.74 -10.00
N LEU A 372 -4.01 16.07 -9.85
CA LEU A 372 -3.65 16.97 -10.96
C LEU A 372 -2.24 16.67 -11.47
N ASP A 373 -1.25 16.54 -10.59
CA ASP A 373 0.12 16.18 -10.97
C ASP A 373 0.16 14.83 -11.71
N TYR A 374 -0.62 13.84 -11.27
CA TYR A 374 -0.73 12.56 -11.97
C TYR A 374 -1.28 12.73 -13.39
N ILE A 375 -2.36 13.51 -13.55
CA ILE A 375 -2.95 13.83 -14.87
C ILE A 375 -1.92 14.53 -15.75
N LEU A 376 -1.23 15.53 -15.20
CA LEU A 376 -0.17 16.29 -15.87
C LEU A 376 0.97 15.40 -16.37
N TRP A 377 1.38 14.44 -15.54
CA TRP A 377 2.37 13.42 -15.88
C TRP A 377 1.86 12.43 -16.93
N ARG A 378 0.61 11.96 -16.79
CA ARG A 378 0.01 10.92 -17.63
C ARG A 378 -0.10 11.35 -19.09
N LYS A 379 -0.47 12.61 -19.37
CA LYS A 379 -0.50 13.12 -20.76
C LYS A 379 0.86 13.61 -21.27
N GLN A 380 1.97 13.35 -20.55
CA GLN A 380 3.35 13.51 -21.02
C GLN A 380 3.67 14.89 -21.59
N GLY A 381 3.09 15.95 -21.03
CA GLY A 381 3.36 17.29 -21.56
C GLY A 381 2.73 17.58 -22.94
N ARG A 382 1.88 16.69 -23.49
CA ARG A 382 1.12 16.91 -24.74
C ARG A 382 -0.10 17.80 -24.44
N TRP A 383 0.16 19.03 -24.02
CA TRP A 383 -0.86 19.98 -23.61
C TRP A 383 -1.02 21.12 -24.62
N CYS A 384 -2.23 21.64 -24.67
CA CYS A 384 -2.78 22.67 -25.56
C CYS A 384 -2.14 24.07 -25.47
N TRP A 385 -1.14 24.29 -24.60
CA TRP A 385 -0.58 25.62 -24.30
C TRP A 385 0.85 25.85 -24.83
N ARG A 386 1.39 24.94 -25.67
CA ARG A 386 2.74 25.13 -26.27
C ARG A 386 2.88 26.39 -27.12
N ASN A 387 1.75 26.94 -27.57
CA ASN A 387 1.68 28.14 -28.41
C ASN A 387 1.15 29.36 -27.63
N ASP A 388 1.08 29.28 -26.31
CA ASP A 388 0.59 30.36 -25.47
C ASP A 388 1.73 31.36 -25.20
N GLU A 389 1.51 32.62 -25.59
CA GLU A 389 2.50 33.69 -25.51
C GLU A 389 2.91 34.03 -24.07
N ASN A 390 2.10 33.66 -23.07
CA ASN A 390 2.40 33.88 -21.65
C ASN A 390 3.49 32.93 -21.13
N PHE A 391 3.77 31.83 -21.84
CA PHE A 391 4.77 30.85 -21.44
C PHE A 391 6.17 31.22 -21.94
N LYS A 392 7.17 30.94 -21.11
CA LYS A 392 8.59 31.08 -21.44
C LYS A 392 9.07 29.78 -22.09
N THR A 393 9.30 29.82 -23.39
CA THR A 393 9.89 28.73 -24.20
C THR A 393 11.37 28.53 -23.83
N GLY A 394 11.64 27.88 -22.70
CA GLY A 394 13.02 27.63 -22.27
C GLY A 394 13.20 26.58 -21.17
N VAL A 395 12.12 26.16 -20.49
CA VAL A 395 12.16 25.05 -19.53
C VAL A 395 11.79 23.76 -20.24
N ASP A 396 12.75 22.84 -20.36
CA ASP A 396 12.47 21.50 -20.88
C ASP A 396 11.74 20.65 -19.82
N LEU A 397 10.40 20.69 -19.89
CA LEU A 397 9.53 19.89 -19.05
C LEU A 397 9.67 18.38 -19.31
N SER A 398 10.17 17.96 -20.48
CA SER A 398 10.20 16.54 -20.84
C SER A 398 11.17 15.75 -19.95
N LYS A 399 12.35 16.31 -19.67
CA LYS A 399 13.32 15.72 -18.75
C LYS A 399 12.76 15.63 -17.33
N PHE A 400 12.14 16.71 -16.86
CA PHE A 400 11.54 16.73 -15.53
C PHE A 400 10.43 15.67 -15.40
N LEU A 401 9.51 15.60 -16.36
CA LEU A 401 8.42 14.61 -16.34
C LEU A 401 8.91 13.16 -16.39
N LYS A 402 10.04 12.91 -17.05
CA LYS A 402 10.68 11.59 -17.10
C LYS A 402 11.27 11.18 -15.74
N GLU A 403 11.78 12.14 -14.97
CA GLU A 403 12.41 11.93 -13.66
C GLU A 403 11.46 12.20 -12.48
N PHE A 404 10.26 12.70 -12.75
CA PHE A 404 9.27 13.08 -11.74
C PHE A 404 8.87 11.88 -10.88
N LYS A 405 8.78 12.14 -9.58
CA LYS A 405 8.28 11.22 -8.57
C LYS A 405 7.41 12.00 -7.58
N PHE A 406 6.39 11.35 -7.04
CA PHE A 406 5.72 11.89 -5.87
C PHE A 406 6.65 11.84 -4.66
N THR A 407 6.60 12.88 -3.85
CA THR A 407 7.37 13.06 -2.63
C THR A 407 6.46 13.66 -1.56
N SER A 408 6.93 13.73 -0.31
CA SER A 408 6.16 14.27 0.81
C SER A 408 5.98 15.80 0.69
N ARG A 409 4.98 16.21 -0.09
CA ARG A 409 4.51 17.60 -0.24
C ARG A 409 3.19 17.70 0.51
N ASN A 410 3.23 18.21 1.74
CA ASN A 410 2.06 18.23 2.63
C ASN A 410 1.63 19.66 3.01
N SER A 411 2.19 20.66 2.34
CA SER A 411 1.90 22.07 2.61
C SER A 411 1.37 22.72 1.34
N VAL A 412 0.15 23.25 1.41
CA VAL A 412 -0.40 24.13 0.38
C VAL A 412 0.29 25.49 0.51
N GLU A 413 0.77 26.02 -0.60
CA GLU A 413 1.48 27.29 -0.71
C GLU A 413 0.78 28.24 -1.66
N HIS A 414 0.65 29.50 -1.23
CA HIS A 414 0.24 30.62 -2.07
C HIS A 414 1.45 31.13 -2.84
N TYR A 415 1.49 30.91 -4.16
CA TYR A 415 2.64 31.28 -4.96
C TYR A 415 2.81 32.81 -5.02
N TYR A 416 1.73 33.54 -5.32
CA TYR A 416 1.61 34.94 -4.95
C TYR A 416 1.24 35.03 -3.46
N PRO A 417 2.09 35.62 -2.61
CA PRO A 417 1.92 35.57 -1.16
C PRO A 417 0.79 36.49 -0.68
N GLN A 418 0.17 36.13 0.45
CA GLN A 418 -0.88 36.94 1.07
C GLN A 418 -0.36 38.29 1.62
N ASN A 419 0.89 38.31 2.09
CA ASN A 419 1.53 39.50 2.66
C ASN A 419 2.92 39.71 2.04
N PRO A 420 3.02 40.16 0.78
CA PRO A 420 4.29 40.28 0.07
C PRO A 420 5.35 41.11 0.81
N ILE A 421 6.61 40.65 0.82
CA ILE A 421 7.73 41.40 1.41
C ILE A 421 8.15 42.57 0.51
N ASN A 422 8.27 42.31 -0.79
CA ASN A 422 8.80 43.24 -1.80
C ASN A 422 7.83 43.40 -2.98
N GLY A 423 6.60 43.83 -2.72
CA GLY A 423 5.58 43.99 -3.76
C GLY A 423 4.26 44.53 -3.23
N GLU A 424 3.35 44.86 -4.13
CA GLU A 424 1.99 45.27 -3.78
C GLU A 424 1.15 44.07 -3.38
N LYS A 425 0.22 44.25 -2.45
CA LYS A 425 -0.83 43.26 -2.24
C LYS A 425 -1.73 43.22 -3.48
N LEU A 426 -2.18 42.04 -3.88
CA LEU A 426 -3.32 41.95 -4.79
C LEU A 426 -4.50 42.65 -4.09
N SER A 427 -5.03 43.73 -4.67
CA SER A 427 -6.00 44.60 -4.00
C SER A 427 -7.22 43.82 -3.48
N ASP A 428 -7.44 43.88 -2.15
CA ASP A 428 -8.59 43.30 -1.43
C ASP A 428 -9.93 43.98 -1.80
N ASN A 429 -9.88 45.15 -2.47
CA ASN A 429 -11.06 45.98 -2.74
C ASN A 429 -11.71 45.71 -4.11
N ASP A 430 -11.04 45.00 -5.01
CA ASP A 430 -11.59 44.62 -6.33
C ASP A 430 -11.96 43.13 -6.39
N ASP A 431 -11.64 42.35 -5.35
CA ASP A 431 -12.09 40.98 -5.21
C ASP A 431 -13.13 40.90 -4.09
N GLU A 432 -14.32 40.39 -4.38
CA GLU A 432 -15.23 40.00 -3.31
C GLU A 432 -14.57 38.83 -2.54
N ASN A 433 -13.89 39.12 -1.42
CA ASN A 433 -13.44 38.16 -0.41
C ASN A 433 -12.18 37.32 -0.73
N GLY A 434 -11.11 37.88 -1.32
CA GLY A 434 -9.85 37.13 -1.50
C GLY A 434 -9.94 36.00 -2.53
N LYS A 435 -10.89 36.09 -3.47
CA LYS A 435 -11.17 35.09 -4.52
C LYS A 435 -9.96 34.79 -5.39
N ILE A 436 -9.15 35.79 -5.75
CA ILE A 436 -7.96 35.59 -6.60
C ILE A 436 -6.79 35.03 -5.79
N LEU A 437 -6.58 35.53 -4.57
CA LEU A 437 -5.51 35.06 -3.71
C LEU A 437 -5.66 33.56 -3.39
N ASN A 438 -6.88 33.14 -3.04
CA ASN A 438 -7.22 31.75 -2.72
C ASN A 438 -7.56 30.91 -3.95
N ASN A 439 -7.48 31.47 -5.16
CA ASN A 439 -7.76 30.76 -6.39
C ASN A 439 -6.82 29.56 -6.56
N PHE A 440 -7.36 28.42 -6.98
CA PHE A 440 -6.57 27.20 -7.23
C PHE A 440 -5.39 27.41 -8.18
N GLY A 441 -5.50 28.36 -9.10
CA GLY A 441 -4.41 28.82 -9.95
C GLY A 441 -3.20 29.28 -9.14
N ASN A 442 -3.41 30.06 -8.08
CA ASN A 442 -2.35 30.60 -7.23
C ASN A 442 -1.78 29.59 -6.21
N LEU A 443 -2.40 28.42 -6.07
CA LEU A 443 -2.02 27.41 -5.09
C LEU A 443 -1.13 26.32 -5.70
N CYS A 444 -0.17 25.84 -4.92
CA CYS A 444 0.57 24.62 -5.25
C CYS A 444 0.97 23.84 -4.00
N LEU A 445 1.24 22.56 -4.17
CA LEU A 445 1.66 21.69 -3.08
C LEU A 445 3.19 21.61 -3.04
N ILE A 446 3.77 21.91 -1.87
CA ILE A 446 5.21 21.91 -1.60
C ILE A 446 5.51 21.21 -0.26
N ASN A 447 6.80 21.00 0.05
CA ASN A 447 7.19 20.49 1.37
C ASN A 447 7.29 21.63 2.41
N HIS A 448 7.20 21.29 3.71
CA HIS A 448 7.20 22.30 4.80
C HIS A 448 8.49 23.13 4.87
N SER A 449 9.64 22.52 4.57
CA SER A 449 10.93 23.22 4.59
C SER A 449 11.00 24.30 3.49
N GLN A 450 10.54 23.95 2.28
CA GLN A 450 10.38 24.89 1.18
C GLN A 450 9.38 25.98 1.53
N ASN A 451 8.23 25.64 2.13
CA ASN A 451 7.25 26.65 2.51
C ASN A 451 7.85 27.66 3.51
N SER A 452 8.52 27.15 4.54
CA SER A 452 9.20 27.97 5.54
C SER A 452 10.28 28.89 4.92
N SER A 453 11.02 28.40 3.92
CA SER A 453 12.08 29.13 3.24
C SER A 453 11.57 30.18 2.24
N LEU A 454 10.50 29.86 1.51
CA LEU A 454 9.91 30.74 0.50
C LEU A 454 9.17 31.91 1.17
N SER A 455 8.49 31.66 2.30
CA SER A 455 7.81 32.71 3.09
C SER A 455 6.96 33.63 2.20
N ASN A 456 7.00 34.93 2.46
CA ASN A 456 6.24 35.95 1.75
C ASN A 456 6.95 36.55 0.52
N ARG A 457 7.85 35.77 -0.12
CA ARG A 457 8.55 36.19 -1.34
C ARG A 457 7.61 36.31 -2.54
N MET A 458 7.93 37.20 -3.46
CA MET A 458 7.19 37.37 -4.70
C MET A 458 7.41 36.19 -5.68
N PRO A 459 6.47 35.92 -6.61
CA PRO A 459 6.60 34.85 -7.61
C PRO A 459 7.95 34.82 -8.35
N ASP A 460 8.47 35.98 -8.75
CA ASP A 460 9.74 36.08 -9.46
C ASP A 460 10.96 35.71 -8.59
N GLU A 461 10.90 36.01 -7.30
CA GLU A 461 11.90 35.59 -6.32
C GLU A 461 11.80 34.09 -6.06
N LYS A 462 10.57 33.55 -5.91
CA LYS A 462 10.31 32.12 -5.71
C LYS A 462 10.82 31.29 -6.89
N LYS A 463 10.56 31.70 -8.14
CA LYS A 463 11.07 30.97 -9.33
C LYS A 463 12.57 31.11 -9.54
N SER A 464 13.20 32.17 -9.05
CA SER A 464 14.63 32.42 -9.25
C SER A 464 15.52 31.31 -8.69
N GLY A 465 15.12 30.70 -7.58
CA GLY A 465 15.85 29.61 -6.92
C GLY A 465 15.89 28.28 -7.70
N TYR A 466 15.18 28.18 -8.83
CA TYR A 466 15.05 26.96 -9.63
C TYR A 466 15.66 27.08 -11.04
N LYS A 467 16.29 28.23 -11.35
CA LYS A 467 16.82 28.55 -12.69
C LYS A 467 17.97 27.64 -13.14
N ASP A 468 18.75 27.08 -12.21
CA ASP A 468 20.01 26.42 -12.55
C ASP A 468 19.91 24.93 -12.87
N ASN A 469 18.76 24.28 -12.61
CA ASN A 469 18.30 22.98 -13.14
C ASN A 469 17.13 22.44 -12.29
N VAL A 470 15.89 22.60 -12.77
CA VAL A 470 14.67 22.09 -12.09
C VAL A 470 14.75 20.59 -11.79
N ALA A 471 15.42 19.78 -12.62
CA ALA A 471 15.55 18.34 -12.39
C ALA A 471 16.35 18.00 -11.11
N ARG A 472 17.13 18.95 -10.56
CA ARG A 472 17.78 18.79 -9.24
C ARG A 472 16.81 18.97 -8.08
N HIS A 473 15.61 19.50 -8.31
CA HIS A 473 14.62 19.80 -7.29
C HIS A 473 13.45 18.79 -7.34
N GLN A 474 13.73 17.54 -6.95
CA GLN A 474 12.76 16.43 -6.98
C GLN A 474 11.48 16.68 -6.14
N SER A 475 11.54 17.63 -5.20
CA SER A 475 10.39 18.04 -4.38
C SER A 475 9.41 18.98 -5.07
N VAL A 476 9.71 19.50 -6.27
CA VAL A 476 8.80 20.38 -7.03
C VAL A 476 7.62 19.59 -7.60
N SER A 477 6.40 20.09 -7.46
CA SER A 477 5.21 19.52 -8.13
C SER A 477 5.16 19.91 -9.60
N ILE A 478 4.47 19.14 -10.44
CA ILE A 478 4.33 19.49 -11.86
C ILE A 478 3.51 20.77 -11.99
N LYS A 479 2.46 20.95 -11.17
CA LYS A 479 1.71 22.20 -11.11
C LYS A 479 2.61 23.40 -10.80
N GLN A 480 3.46 23.31 -9.77
CA GLN A 480 4.38 24.39 -9.42
C GLN A 480 5.36 24.70 -10.56
N LEU A 481 5.87 23.66 -11.23
CA LEU A 481 6.75 23.83 -12.37
C LEU A 481 6.05 24.58 -13.52
N LEU A 482 4.77 24.30 -13.78
CA LEU A 482 3.99 25.07 -14.77
C LEU A 482 3.88 26.54 -14.37
N MET A 483 3.68 26.85 -13.10
CA MET A 483 3.61 28.24 -12.61
C MET A 483 4.93 28.99 -12.87
N PHE A 484 6.09 28.31 -12.77
CA PHE A 484 7.39 28.91 -13.09
C PHE A 484 7.57 29.27 -14.57
N THR A 485 6.79 28.66 -15.46
CA THR A 485 6.89 28.91 -16.91
C THR A 485 6.20 30.19 -17.35
N TYR A 486 5.37 30.83 -16.51
CA TYR A 486 4.71 32.09 -16.84
C TYR A 486 5.71 33.27 -16.81
N LYS A 487 5.57 34.17 -17.79
CA LYS A 487 6.36 35.41 -17.87
C LYS A 487 6.03 36.35 -16.71
N VAL A 488 4.74 36.58 -16.48
CA VAL A 488 4.16 37.44 -15.43
C VAL A 488 3.19 36.59 -14.60
N TRP A 489 3.09 36.86 -13.30
CA TRP A 489 2.16 36.19 -12.40
C TRP A 489 1.30 37.23 -11.65
N ASP A 490 0.14 37.54 -12.22
CA ASP A 490 -0.81 38.56 -11.82
C ASP A 490 -2.24 38.00 -11.74
N LYS A 491 -3.25 38.84 -11.48
CA LYS A 491 -4.65 38.39 -11.33
C LYS A 491 -5.16 37.60 -12.54
N ASN A 492 -4.85 38.06 -13.75
CA ASN A 492 -5.33 37.45 -15.00
C ASN A 492 -4.68 36.08 -15.22
N THR A 493 -3.37 35.99 -15.08
CA THR A 493 -2.62 34.73 -15.27
C THR A 493 -2.92 33.70 -14.16
N ILE A 494 -3.20 34.16 -12.93
CA ILE A 494 -3.69 33.29 -11.84
C ILE A 494 -5.03 32.66 -12.24
N GLN A 495 -5.99 33.48 -12.67
CA GLN A 495 -7.32 32.99 -13.06
C GLN A 495 -7.24 32.04 -14.24
N GLU A 496 -6.53 32.44 -15.30
CA GLU A 496 -6.31 31.63 -16.49
C GLU A 496 -5.67 30.27 -16.16
N HIS A 497 -4.59 30.27 -15.35
CA HIS A 497 -3.97 29.02 -14.92
C HIS A 497 -4.93 28.16 -14.09
N GLY A 498 -5.71 28.79 -13.20
CA GLY A 498 -6.74 28.13 -12.39
C GLY A 498 -7.77 27.41 -13.26
N GLU A 499 -8.39 28.12 -14.21
CA GLU A 499 -9.36 27.57 -15.17
C GLU A 499 -8.80 26.36 -15.93
N LYS A 500 -7.56 26.47 -16.42
CA LYS A 500 -6.86 25.37 -17.11
C LYS A 500 -6.67 24.15 -16.21
N MET A 501 -6.26 24.34 -14.95
CA MET A 501 -6.05 23.21 -14.03
C MET A 501 -7.38 22.56 -13.60
N ILE A 502 -8.41 23.36 -13.39
CA ILE A 502 -9.76 22.89 -13.03
C ILE A 502 -10.37 22.10 -14.19
N GLN A 503 -10.20 22.56 -15.43
CA GLN A 503 -10.65 21.83 -16.62
C GLN A 503 -10.03 20.41 -16.64
N LEU A 504 -8.72 20.30 -16.41
CA LEU A 504 -8.04 19.01 -16.37
C LEU A 504 -8.51 18.12 -15.22
N LEU A 505 -8.74 18.70 -14.05
CA LEU A 505 -9.26 17.97 -12.91
C LEU A 505 -10.65 17.40 -13.18
N ASN A 506 -11.50 18.11 -13.91
CA ASN A 506 -12.85 17.67 -14.20
C ASN A 506 -12.95 16.62 -15.31
N GLU A 507 -11.84 16.23 -15.92
CA GLU A 507 -11.79 15.09 -16.84
C GLU A 507 -11.59 13.78 -16.07
N LYS A 508 -12.23 12.70 -16.55
CA LYS A 508 -11.91 11.34 -16.08
C LYS A 508 -10.52 10.94 -16.56
N ILE A 509 -9.80 10.26 -15.67
CA ILE A 509 -8.53 9.62 -16.01
C ILE A 509 -8.79 8.27 -16.67
N SER A 510 -9.75 7.50 -16.14
CA SER A 510 -10.04 6.16 -16.64
C SER A 510 -10.67 6.22 -18.03
N THR A 511 -10.07 5.51 -18.99
CA THR A 511 -10.65 5.28 -20.32
C THR A 511 -11.68 4.16 -20.34
#